data_AF-A0A7V0LT89-F1
#
_entry.id   AF-A0A7V0LT89-F1
#
_cell.length_a   1.000
_cell.length_b   1.000
_cell.length_c   1.000
_cell.angle_alpha   90.00
_cell.angle_beta   90.00
_cell.angle_gamma   90.00
#
_symmetry.space_group_name_H-M   'P 1'
#
loop_
_entity.id
_entity.type
_entity.pdbx_description
1 polymer ?
#
loop_
_entity_poly.entity_id
_entity_poly.type
_entity_poly.pdbx_seq_one_letter_code
_entity_poly.pdbx_strand_id
1 'polypeptide(L)'
;MTGTGDVAAANLVGFVRSLRSAGFGVSPETTRRLVDAARLVGMHRSEDVREAFRAVVVTRQSQSAHFDELFDQFFSGDVVMTLDDGIERVARRTRPHRAPRIGATSGTEADGAEDRDDALDVVGGSDAERFMDVDFAELSDEEAASVAALLAAMTWKPASVRSRRWRPASSGSVPDLRRTMRRMTGPNGDLMPLAFLERRPRQRPLIVLADISGSMDRYSEMLLHFVHGAQYRFGTVESFVFATRLTRITRQLRRRNSTDALARVARTVRDWSGGTRIGEAIGAFNRNWSRRVGGGGPITLIISDGWDTGDPRLLAREMGRLARSVHKVIWLNPLAGHVGYTPQARGMAAAMPFVDDLLAGGTARNLVDLIELLQSASVGRRSAASL
;
A
#
# COMPACT_ATOMS: atom_id res chain seq x y z
N MET A 1 -3.06 -35.43 14.32
CA MET A 1 -1.76 -35.59 13.62
C MET A 1 -1.65 -34.60 12.45
N THR A 2 -1.78 -33.30 12.70
CA THR A 2 -1.84 -32.24 11.67
C THR A 2 -0.62 -31.29 11.68
N GLY A 3 0.38 -31.53 12.53
CA GLY A 3 1.51 -30.61 12.72
C GLY A 3 2.64 -30.70 11.69
N THR A 4 2.78 -31.81 10.97
CA THR A 4 3.94 -32.04 10.08
C THR A 4 3.75 -31.42 8.69
N GLY A 5 2.51 -31.26 8.23
CA GLY A 5 2.20 -30.72 6.89
C GLY A 5 2.41 -29.20 6.78
N ASP A 6 2.11 -28.44 7.85
CA ASP A 6 2.29 -26.98 7.87
C ASP A 6 3.76 -26.57 7.95
N VAL A 7 4.57 -27.33 8.70
CA VAL A 7 6.03 -27.09 8.80
C VAL A 7 6.71 -27.43 7.46
N ALA A 8 6.28 -28.50 6.80
CA ALA A 8 6.75 -28.88 5.47
C ALA A 8 6.42 -27.81 4.40
N ALA A 9 5.21 -27.25 4.44
CA ALA A 9 4.79 -26.19 3.54
C ALA A 9 5.56 -24.88 3.78
N ALA A 10 5.78 -24.50 5.04
CA ALA A 10 6.55 -23.32 5.40
C ALA A 10 8.03 -23.43 4.98
N ASN A 11 8.64 -24.60 5.16
CA ASN A 11 10.01 -24.88 4.71
C ASN A 11 10.14 -24.82 3.19
N LEU A 12 9.12 -25.27 2.45
CA LEU A 12 9.11 -25.19 0.99
C LEU A 12 9.03 -23.75 0.47
N VAL A 13 8.23 -22.89 1.11
CA VAL A 13 8.17 -21.46 0.77
C VAL A 13 9.52 -20.77 1.02
N GLY A 14 10.19 -21.11 2.12
CA GLY A 14 11.55 -20.64 2.43
C GLY A 14 12.55 -21.05 1.35
N PHE A 15 12.55 -22.33 0.95
CA PHE A 15 13.46 -22.85 -0.07
C PHE A 15 13.21 -22.22 -1.45
N VAL A 16 11.94 -22.04 -1.85
CA VAL A 16 11.57 -21.36 -3.11
C VAL A 16 12.07 -19.92 -3.15
N ARG A 17 12.04 -19.20 -2.02
CA ARG A 17 12.61 -17.85 -1.92
C ARG A 17 14.13 -17.88 -2.07
N SER A 18 14.82 -18.83 -1.43
CA SER A 18 16.27 -18.99 -1.58
C SER A 18 16.65 -19.25 -3.04
N LEU A 19 15.93 -20.13 -3.74
CA LEU A 19 16.14 -20.40 -5.16
C LEU A 19 15.93 -19.14 -6.04
N ARG A 20 14.87 -18.36 -5.81
CA ARG A 20 14.63 -17.11 -6.56
C ARG A 20 15.73 -16.09 -6.32
N SER A 21 16.18 -15.93 -5.07
CA SER A 21 17.26 -15.00 -4.71
C SER A 21 18.62 -15.39 -5.33
N ALA A 22 18.81 -16.68 -5.60
CA ALA A 22 19.97 -17.24 -6.28
C ALA A 22 19.86 -17.22 -7.82
N GLY A 23 18.80 -16.62 -8.37
CA GLY A 23 18.61 -16.46 -9.82
C GLY A 23 18.02 -17.68 -10.53
N PHE A 24 17.45 -18.64 -9.80
CA PHE A 24 16.65 -19.71 -10.42
C PHE A 24 15.30 -19.14 -10.88
N GLY A 25 14.93 -19.41 -12.13
CA GLY A 25 13.65 -18.99 -12.74
C GLY A 25 12.45 -19.78 -12.20
N VAL A 26 12.15 -19.66 -10.91
CA VAL A 26 11.07 -20.41 -10.26
C VAL A 26 9.73 -19.68 -10.43
N SER A 27 8.97 -20.08 -11.45
CA SER A 27 7.62 -19.58 -11.71
C SER A 27 6.60 -20.11 -10.69
N PRO A 28 5.36 -19.57 -10.64
CA PRO A 28 4.28 -20.13 -9.84
C PRO A 28 3.97 -21.59 -10.19
N GLU A 29 4.09 -21.95 -11.48
CA GLU A 29 3.92 -23.34 -11.93
C GLU A 29 5.04 -24.24 -11.41
N THR A 30 6.30 -23.79 -11.47
CA THR A 30 7.44 -24.50 -10.87
C THR A 30 7.26 -24.69 -9.37
N THR A 31 6.72 -23.67 -8.69
CA THR A 31 6.40 -23.73 -7.26
C THR A 31 5.35 -24.80 -6.97
N ARG A 32 4.28 -24.87 -7.78
CA ARG A 32 3.25 -25.92 -7.67
C ARG A 32 3.84 -27.31 -7.93
N ARG A 33 4.71 -27.44 -8.94
CA ARG A 33 5.40 -28.70 -9.25
C ARG A 33 6.32 -29.15 -8.12
N LEU A 34 6.97 -28.23 -7.40
CA LEU A 34 7.76 -28.54 -6.20
C LEU A 34 6.88 -29.03 -5.04
N VAL A 35 5.71 -28.42 -4.82
CA VAL A 35 4.73 -28.86 -3.82
C VAL A 35 4.22 -30.27 -4.16
N ASP A 36 3.87 -30.51 -5.43
CA ASP A 36 3.38 -31.80 -5.89
C ASP A 36 4.48 -32.87 -5.82
N ALA A 37 5.74 -32.54 -6.18
CA ALA A 37 6.89 -33.43 -6.03
C ALA A 37 7.15 -33.80 -4.56
N ALA A 38 7.09 -32.84 -3.64
CA ALA A 38 7.25 -33.10 -2.20
C ALA A 38 6.15 -34.04 -1.65
N ARG A 39 4.93 -33.94 -2.18
CA ARG A 39 3.80 -34.81 -1.80
C ARG A 39 3.94 -36.22 -2.36
N LEU A 40 4.46 -36.36 -3.58
CA LEU A 40 4.61 -37.65 -4.26
C LEU A 40 5.76 -38.47 -3.69
N VAL A 41 6.88 -37.81 -3.38
CA VAL A 41 8.11 -38.47 -2.91
C VAL A 41 8.11 -38.68 -1.40
N GLY A 42 7.40 -37.82 -0.66
CA GLY A 42 7.38 -37.84 0.80
C GLY A 42 8.67 -37.27 1.40
N MET A 43 8.55 -36.64 2.57
CA MET A 43 9.66 -35.93 3.24
C MET A 43 10.47 -36.83 4.18
N HIS A 44 10.51 -38.14 3.92
CA HIS A 44 11.12 -39.13 4.82
C HIS A 44 12.62 -39.33 4.57
N ARG A 45 13.08 -39.02 3.36
CA ARG A 45 14.49 -39.09 2.95
C ARG A 45 14.85 -37.81 2.22
N SER A 46 15.85 -37.09 2.74
CA SER A 46 16.31 -35.82 2.17
C SER A 46 16.89 -35.97 0.76
N GLU A 47 17.47 -37.13 0.46
CA GLU A 47 18.03 -37.45 -0.86
C GLU A 47 16.95 -37.58 -1.94
N ASP A 48 15.81 -38.21 -1.62
CA ASP A 48 14.70 -38.33 -2.57
C ASP A 48 14.07 -36.95 -2.87
N VAL A 49 13.93 -36.10 -1.84
CA VAL A 49 13.46 -34.72 -2.00
C VAL A 49 14.45 -33.88 -2.82
N ARG A 50 15.75 -34.07 -2.60
CA ARG A 50 16.81 -33.39 -3.36
C ARG A 50 16.68 -33.66 -4.85
N GLU A 51 16.58 -34.93 -5.24
CA GLU A 51 16.52 -35.29 -6.64
C GLU A 51 15.19 -34.89 -7.29
N ALA A 52 14.08 -34.97 -6.54
CA ALA A 52 12.78 -34.48 -7.00
C ALA A 52 12.79 -32.97 -7.27
N PHE A 53 13.40 -32.19 -6.38
CA PHE A 53 13.47 -30.74 -6.52
C PHE A 53 14.47 -30.33 -7.61
N ARG A 54 15.59 -31.06 -7.74
CA ARG A 54 16.55 -30.90 -8.82
C ARG A 54 15.87 -31.05 -10.17
N ALA A 55 15.09 -32.11 -10.35
CA ALA A 55 14.37 -32.38 -11.60
C ALA A 55 13.38 -31.29 -12.00
N VAL A 56 12.83 -30.55 -11.02
CA VAL A 56 11.86 -29.48 -11.26
C VAL A 56 12.54 -28.13 -11.54
N VAL A 57 13.70 -27.86 -10.92
CA VAL A 57 14.30 -26.51 -10.88
C VAL A 57 15.53 -26.37 -11.77
N VAL A 58 16.31 -27.44 -11.93
CA VAL A 58 17.57 -27.41 -12.68
C VAL A 58 17.28 -27.66 -14.15
N THR A 59 17.39 -26.61 -14.97
CA THR A 59 17.15 -26.67 -16.42
C THR A 59 18.44 -26.72 -17.24
N ARG A 60 19.59 -26.43 -16.61
CA ARG A 60 20.92 -26.48 -17.22
C ARG A 60 21.89 -27.21 -16.28
N GLN A 61 22.79 -28.03 -16.84
CA GLN A 61 23.79 -28.76 -16.06
C GLN A 61 24.67 -27.83 -15.19
N SER A 62 24.94 -26.61 -15.66
CA SER A 62 25.69 -25.60 -14.92
C SER A 62 25.02 -25.13 -13.62
N GLN A 63 23.71 -25.32 -13.47
CA GLN A 63 22.95 -24.95 -12.27
C GLN A 63 22.95 -26.05 -11.20
N SER A 64 23.39 -27.27 -11.54
CA SER A 64 23.30 -28.44 -10.67
C SER A 64 24.11 -28.28 -9.38
N ALA A 65 25.37 -27.85 -9.49
CA ALA A 65 26.24 -27.64 -8.33
C ALA A 65 25.74 -26.52 -7.41
N HIS A 66 25.17 -25.46 -7.99
CA HIS A 66 24.62 -24.35 -7.22
C HIS A 66 23.32 -24.72 -6.51
N PHE A 67 22.50 -25.57 -7.13
CA PHE A 67 21.32 -26.14 -6.50
C PHE A 67 21.69 -27.02 -5.30
N ASP A 68 22.71 -27.89 -5.46
CA ASP A 68 23.18 -28.75 -4.37
C ASP A 68 23.64 -27.97 -3.15
N GLU A 69 24.42 -26.91 -3.37
CA GLU A 69 24.89 -26.03 -2.30
C GLU A 69 23.72 -25.37 -1.54
N LEU A 70 22.70 -24.89 -2.25
CA LEU A 70 21.50 -24.30 -1.64
C LEU A 70 20.65 -25.33 -0.91
N PHE A 71 20.54 -26.53 -1.46
CA PHE A 71 19.82 -27.63 -0.83
C PHE A 71 20.51 -28.07 0.46
N ASP A 72 21.83 -28.29 0.42
CA ASP A 72 22.62 -28.61 1.60
C ASP A 72 22.56 -27.49 2.65
N GLN A 73 22.68 -26.23 2.23
CA GLN A 73 22.58 -25.11 3.15
C GLN A 73 21.21 -25.02 3.85
N PHE A 74 20.13 -25.38 3.14
CA PHE A 74 18.77 -25.30 3.66
C PHE A 74 18.38 -26.52 4.50
N PHE A 75 18.95 -27.71 4.21
CA PHE A 75 18.52 -28.99 4.79
C PHE A 75 19.59 -29.71 5.65
N SER A 76 20.84 -29.24 5.76
CA SER A 76 21.95 -29.99 6.40
C SER A 76 22.28 -29.60 7.85
N GLY A 77 21.29 -29.37 8.72
CA GLY A 77 21.56 -29.25 10.16
C GLY A 77 20.29 -29.42 11.01
N ASP A 78 20.46 -29.82 12.28
CA ASP A 78 19.43 -29.90 13.32
C ASP A 78 18.70 -28.56 13.53
N VAL A 79 17.84 -28.19 12.58
CA VAL A 79 16.94 -27.04 12.64
C VAL A 79 15.53 -27.56 12.84
N VAL A 80 15.35 -28.24 13.98
CA VAL A 80 14.12 -28.08 14.75
C VAL A 80 14.36 -26.83 15.60
N MET A 81 13.70 -25.73 15.22
CA MET A 81 13.49 -24.45 15.95
C MET A 81 14.00 -23.19 15.21
N THR A 82 13.06 -22.24 15.11
CA THR A 82 13.19 -20.79 14.88
C THR A 82 13.60 -20.30 13.48
N LEU A 83 12.59 -19.75 12.78
CA LEU A 83 12.73 -18.68 11.80
C LEU A 83 13.47 -17.51 12.46
N ASP A 84 14.76 -17.32 12.15
CA ASP A 84 15.43 -16.01 12.08
C ASP A 84 16.89 -16.16 11.58
N ASP A 85 17.56 -17.29 11.79
CA ASP A 85 19.02 -17.36 11.62
C ASP A 85 19.53 -17.66 10.19
N GLY A 86 18.66 -18.08 9.26
CA GLY A 86 19.06 -18.40 7.88
C GLY A 86 19.29 -17.17 6.98
N ILE A 87 18.69 -16.03 7.32
CA ILE A 87 18.65 -14.82 6.47
C ILE A 87 19.88 -13.93 6.70
N GLU A 88 20.47 -13.95 7.90
CA GLU A 88 21.64 -13.10 8.22
C GLU A 88 22.93 -13.51 7.48
N ARG A 89 23.12 -14.80 7.16
CA ARG A 89 24.38 -15.27 6.55
C ARG A 89 24.49 -14.99 5.05
N VAL A 90 23.37 -14.92 4.31
CA VAL A 90 23.37 -14.59 2.88
C VAL A 90 23.41 -13.08 2.65
N ALA A 91 22.75 -12.30 3.51
CA ALA A 91 22.78 -10.82 3.47
C ALA A 91 24.19 -10.22 3.66
N ARG A 92 25.15 -10.98 4.23
CA ARG A 92 26.55 -10.54 4.39
C ARG A 92 27.44 -10.75 3.16
N ARG A 93 26.98 -11.41 2.08
CA ARG A 93 27.83 -11.69 0.91
C ARG A 93 27.45 -10.99 -0.40
N THR A 94 26.27 -10.39 -0.51
CA THR A 94 25.90 -9.60 -1.69
C THR A 94 26.25 -8.13 -1.49
N ARG A 95 27.42 -7.71 -1.99
CA ARG A 95 27.72 -6.29 -2.19
C ARG A 95 26.61 -5.67 -3.04
N PRO A 96 26.01 -4.53 -2.64
CA PRO A 96 24.96 -3.90 -3.43
C PRO A 96 25.51 -3.49 -4.79
N HIS A 97 24.91 -4.00 -5.87
CA HIS A 97 25.18 -3.51 -7.22
C HIS A 97 24.77 -2.04 -7.30
N ARG A 98 25.77 -1.23 -7.63
CA ARG A 98 25.65 0.21 -7.85
C ARG A 98 24.77 0.42 -9.08
N ALA A 99 23.69 1.19 -8.94
CA ALA A 99 22.95 1.70 -10.09
C ALA A 99 23.90 2.46 -11.05
N PRO A 100 23.74 2.33 -12.38
CA PRO A 100 24.62 2.97 -13.34
C PRO A 100 24.47 4.50 -13.21
N ARG A 101 25.62 5.16 -13.11
CA ARG A 101 25.74 6.62 -13.22
C ARG A 101 25.66 6.97 -14.70
N ILE A 102 24.58 7.62 -15.12
CA ILE A 102 24.59 8.38 -16.38
C ILE A 102 25.20 9.75 -16.06
N GLY A 103 26.22 10.09 -16.84
CA GLY A 103 27.15 11.19 -16.59
C GLY A 103 26.49 12.56 -16.60
N ALA A 104 26.93 13.38 -15.65
CA ALA A 104 26.76 14.82 -15.67
C ALA A 104 27.70 15.42 -16.72
N THR A 105 27.15 16.07 -17.73
CA THR A 105 27.83 17.13 -18.47
C THR A 105 27.20 18.47 -18.11
N SER A 106 28.08 19.41 -17.80
CA SER A 106 27.85 20.69 -17.16
C SER A 106 27.06 21.70 -18.01
N GLY A 107 26.29 22.55 -17.30
CA GLY A 107 26.10 23.96 -17.61
C GLY A 107 24.95 24.34 -18.53
N THR A 108 23.91 24.99 -17.98
CA THR A 108 23.61 26.42 -18.18
C THR A 108 22.27 26.73 -17.51
N GLU A 109 22.25 27.76 -16.65
CA GLU A 109 21.02 28.35 -16.12
C GLU A 109 20.26 29.05 -17.25
N ALA A 110 18.98 28.73 -17.43
CA ALA A 110 18.01 29.66 -18.02
C ALA A 110 16.59 29.33 -17.57
N ASP A 111 15.91 30.42 -17.26
CA ASP A 111 14.52 30.62 -16.92
C ASP A 111 13.54 30.07 -17.99
N GLY A 112 12.30 29.78 -17.61
CA GLY A 112 11.23 29.55 -18.60
C GLY A 112 10.26 28.44 -18.22
N ALA A 113 9.02 28.84 -17.96
CA ALA A 113 7.86 27.97 -17.91
C ALA A 113 7.58 27.37 -19.30
N GLU A 114 7.41 26.06 -19.37
CA GLU A 114 6.54 25.28 -20.26
C GLU A 114 7.05 23.84 -20.24
N ASP A 115 6.39 22.97 -19.47
CA ASP A 115 6.42 21.53 -19.69
C ASP A 115 5.33 20.88 -18.82
N ARG A 116 4.12 20.85 -19.37
CA ARG A 116 2.96 20.19 -18.77
C ARG A 116 2.20 19.28 -19.73
N ASP A 117 2.70 19.04 -20.94
CA ASP A 117 2.04 18.16 -21.91
C ASP A 117 2.87 16.92 -22.32
N ASP A 118 4.17 16.84 -22.03
CA ASP A 118 5.00 15.74 -22.58
C ASP A 118 5.01 14.42 -21.79
N ALA A 119 4.28 14.32 -20.67
CA ALA A 119 4.16 13.06 -19.91
C ALA A 119 2.85 12.30 -20.17
N LEU A 120 1.96 12.83 -21.02
CA LEU A 120 0.65 12.24 -21.31
C LEU A 120 0.60 11.44 -22.62
N ASP A 121 1.65 11.48 -23.45
CA ASP A 121 1.69 10.81 -24.76
C ASP A 121 2.33 9.41 -24.75
N VAL A 122 2.72 8.89 -23.58
CA VAL A 122 3.47 7.62 -23.48
C VAL A 122 2.57 6.37 -23.31
N VAL A 123 1.26 6.54 -23.09
CA VAL A 123 0.35 5.39 -22.96
C VAL A 123 -0.86 5.58 -23.85
N GLY A 124 -0.89 4.88 -24.99
CA GLY A 124 -2.09 4.80 -25.82
C GLY A 124 -3.26 4.25 -25.01
N GLY A 125 -4.48 4.72 -25.27
CA GLY A 125 -5.68 4.32 -24.50
C GLY A 125 -5.90 2.80 -24.42
N SER A 126 -5.45 2.04 -25.43
CA SER A 126 -5.47 0.57 -25.44
C SER A 126 -4.50 -0.09 -24.47
N ASP A 127 -3.31 0.50 -24.28
CA ASP A 127 -2.29 -0.04 -23.37
C ASP A 127 -2.64 0.28 -21.93
N ALA A 128 -3.19 1.48 -21.69
CA ALA A 128 -3.69 1.86 -20.37
C ALA A 128 -4.76 0.89 -19.88
N GLU A 129 -5.71 0.51 -20.74
CA GLU A 129 -6.78 -0.42 -20.41
C GLU A 129 -6.26 -1.83 -20.13
N ARG A 130 -5.24 -2.29 -20.87
CA ARG A 130 -4.59 -3.59 -20.63
C ARG A 130 -3.94 -3.67 -19.25
N PHE A 131 -3.26 -2.60 -18.81
CA PHE A 131 -2.56 -2.59 -17.53
C PHE A 131 -3.48 -2.42 -16.30
N MET A 132 -4.77 -2.09 -16.50
CA MET A 132 -5.71 -1.87 -15.40
C MET A 132 -5.94 -3.11 -14.54
N ASP A 133 -5.91 -4.29 -15.17
CA ASP A 133 -6.28 -5.57 -14.56
C ASP A 133 -5.08 -6.45 -14.20
N VAL A 134 -3.87 -6.00 -14.51
CA VAL A 134 -2.63 -6.72 -14.17
C VAL A 134 -2.34 -6.55 -12.68
N ASP A 135 -2.01 -7.67 -12.03
CA ASP A 135 -1.58 -7.70 -10.64
C ASP A 135 -0.23 -7.00 -10.50
N PHE A 136 -0.11 -6.07 -9.56
CA PHE A 136 1.12 -5.33 -9.31
C PHE A 136 2.32 -6.25 -9.00
N ALA A 137 2.09 -7.44 -8.45
CA ALA A 137 3.16 -8.41 -8.22
C ALA A 137 3.72 -9.03 -9.52
N GLU A 138 2.97 -9.03 -10.62
CA GLU A 138 3.34 -9.64 -11.89
C GLU A 138 3.94 -8.64 -12.89
N LEU A 139 3.90 -7.34 -12.58
CA LEU A 139 4.44 -6.29 -13.45
C LEU A 139 5.95 -6.41 -13.65
N SER A 140 6.38 -6.35 -14.91
CA SER A 140 7.76 -6.06 -15.26
C SER A 140 8.15 -4.61 -14.88
N ASP A 141 9.44 -4.29 -14.87
CA ASP A 141 9.89 -2.93 -14.52
C ASP A 141 9.37 -1.85 -15.49
N GLU A 142 9.23 -2.19 -16.77
CA GLU A 142 8.71 -1.29 -17.82
C GLU A 142 7.19 -1.07 -17.65
N GLU A 143 6.45 -2.14 -17.37
CA GLU A 143 5.01 -2.06 -17.11
C GLU A 143 4.72 -1.33 -15.79
N ALA A 144 5.54 -1.55 -14.76
CA ALA A 144 5.44 -0.86 -13.49
C ALA A 144 5.62 0.66 -13.65
N ALA A 145 6.56 1.11 -14.49
CA ALA A 145 6.73 2.53 -14.79
C ALA A 145 5.48 3.13 -15.48
N SER A 146 4.90 2.38 -16.44
CA SER A 146 3.68 2.79 -17.14
C SER A 146 2.48 2.87 -16.20
N VAL A 147 2.28 1.86 -15.35
CA VAL A 147 1.24 1.84 -14.32
C VAL A 147 1.44 2.97 -13.32
N ALA A 148 2.67 3.20 -12.86
CA ALA A 148 2.96 4.30 -11.94
C ALA A 148 2.60 5.67 -12.54
N ALA A 149 2.85 5.89 -13.83
CA ALA A 149 2.44 7.10 -14.55
C ALA A 149 0.90 7.23 -14.60
N LEU A 150 0.19 6.15 -14.91
CA LEU A 150 -1.28 6.11 -14.89
C LEU A 150 -1.83 6.46 -13.49
N LEU A 151 -1.30 5.82 -12.44
CA LEU A 151 -1.71 6.06 -11.05
C LEU A 151 -1.44 7.51 -10.60
N ALA A 152 -0.33 8.11 -11.04
CA ALA A 152 -0.01 9.51 -10.76
C ALA A 152 -0.93 10.49 -11.51
N ALA A 153 -1.41 10.11 -12.69
CA ALA A 153 -2.32 10.89 -13.53
C ALA A 153 -3.78 10.79 -13.10
N MET A 154 -4.17 9.74 -12.37
CA MET A 154 -5.55 9.55 -11.88
C MET A 154 -6.09 10.81 -11.20
N THR A 155 -7.32 11.16 -11.55
CA THR A 155 -7.98 12.36 -11.02
C THR A 155 -8.79 12.03 -9.79
N TRP A 156 -8.56 12.81 -8.74
CA TRP A 156 -9.21 12.62 -7.45
C TRP A 156 -10.06 13.83 -7.10
N LYS A 157 -11.37 13.63 -6.93
CA LYS A 157 -12.30 14.69 -6.51
C LYS A 157 -13.08 14.25 -5.28
N PRO A 158 -12.46 14.23 -4.09
CA PRO A 158 -13.15 13.76 -2.90
C PRO A 158 -14.41 14.56 -2.61
N ALA A 159 -15.40 13.82 -2.15
CA ALA A 159 -16.71 14.33 -1.82
C ALA A 159 -16.61 15.46 -0.78
N SER A 160 -17.26 16.59 -1.05
CA SER A 160 -17.31 17.69 -0.08
C SER A 160 -18.41 17.44 0.95
N VAL A 161 -18.11 17.73 2.22
CA VAL A 161 -19.06 17.66 3.33
C VAL A 161 -19.40 19.08 3.79
N ARG A 162 -20.64 19.30 4.20
CA ARG A 162 -21.08 20.57 4.79
C ARG A 162 -20.37 20.79 6.13
N SER A 163 -19.53 21.81 6.23
CA SER A 163 -18.86 22.14 7.49
C SER A 163 -19.83 22.79 8.50
N ARG A 164 -19.40 22.92 9.75
CA ARG A 164 -20.11 23.71 10.77
C ARG A 164 -19.94 25.23 10.57
N ARG A 165 -18.98 25.66 9.76
CA ARG A 165 -18.67 27.09 9.54
C ARG A 165 -19.51 27.64 8.39
N TRP A 166 -20.07 28.82 8.59
CA TRP A 166 -20.78 29.55 7.54
C TRP A 166 -19.79 30.39 6.72
N ARG A 167 -20.10 30.59 5.45
CA ARG A 167 -19.46 31.55 4.56
C ARG A 167 -20.55 32.37 3.85
N PRO A 168 -20.27 33.61 3.43
CA PRO A 168 -21.19 34.33 2.59
C PRO A 168 -21.44 33.60 1.26
N ALA A 169 -22.67 33.64 0.80
CA ALA A 169 -23.14 33.06 -0.44
C ALA A 169 -23.74 34.16 -1.33
N SER A 170 -23.69 33.94 -2.65
CA SER A 170 -24.38 34.79 -3.63
C SER A 170 -25.90 34.56 -3.59
N SER A 171 -26.35 33.37 -3.23
CA SER A 171 -27.75 32.97 -3.07
C SER A 171 -27.87 31.86 -2.01
N GLY A 172 -29.07 31.65 -1.46
CA GLY A 172 -29.30 30.56 -0.51
C GLY A 172 -30.61 30.71 0.28
N SER A 173 -30.87 29.74 1.15
CA SER A 173 -32.06 29.75 2.02
C SER A 173 -31.82 30.38 3.40
N VAL A 174 -30.57 30.68 3.76
CA VAL A 174 -30.20 31.24 5.06
C VAL A 174 -29.76 32.70 4.88
N PRO A 175 -30.53 33.69 5.35
CA PRO A 175 -30.16 35.09 5.24
C PRO A 175 -28.99 35.48 6.17
N ASP A 176 -28.06 36.29 5.65
CA ASP A 176 -27.05 37.01 6.44
C ASP A 176 -27.63 38.38 6.84
N LEU A 177 -28.34 38.44 7.96
CA LEU A 177 -28.98 39.68 8.41
C LEU A 177 -27.97 40.80 8.68
N ARG A 178 -26.79 40.47 9.20
CA ARG A 178 -25.75 41.48 9.51
C ARG A 178 -25.23 42.14 8.23
N ARG A 179 -24.93 41.34 7.20
CA ARG A 179 -24.47 41.85 5.91
C ARG A 179 -25.61 42.54 5.14
N THR A 180 -26.83 42.04 5.27
CA THR A 180 -28.03 42.67 4.67
C THR A 180 -28.24 44.06 5.26
N MET A 181 -28.30 44.20 6.59
CA MET A 181 -28.45 45.50 7.27
C MET A 181 -27.33 46.48 6.91
N ARG A 182 -26.08 46.01 6.84
CA ARG A 182 -24.94 46.85 6.42
C ARG A 182 -25.05 47.33 4.96
N ARG A 183 -25.66 46.54 4.07
CA ARG A 183 -25.91 46.96 2.69
C ARG A 183 -27.08 47.93 2.59
N MET A 184 -28.05 47.84 3.49
CA MET A 184 -29.19 48.76 3.56
C MET A 184 -28.79 50.18 3.98
N THR A 185 -27.70 50.34 4.75
CA THR A 185 -27.18 51.67 5.15
C THR A 185 -26.39 52.40 4.04
N GLY A 186 -26.21 51.79 2.87
CA GLY A 186 -25.48 52.39 1.73
C GLY A 186 -26.40 53.10 0.73
N PRO A 187 -25.84 53.68 -0.36
CA PRO A 187 -26.60 54.40 -1.38
C PRO A 187 -27.72 53.60 -2.07
N ASN A 188 -27.67 52.27 -1.97
CA ASN A 188 -28.62 51.33 -2.58
C ASN A 188 -29.59 50.72 -1.56
N GLY A 189 -29.88 51.44 -0.46
CA GLY A 189 -30.67 50.96 0.67
C GLY A 189 -32.10 50.58 0.34
N ASP A 190 -32.69 51.23 -0.67
CA ASP A 190 -34.07 51.02 -1.10
C ASP A 190 -34.31 49.65 -1.76
N LEU A 191 -33.25 48.94 -2.17
CA LEU A 191 -33.36 47.69 -2.93
C LEU A 191 -33.37 46.42 -2.07
N MET A 192 -33.44 46.52 -0.73
CA MET A 192 -33.34 45.38 0.21
C MET A 192 -32.39 44.25 -0.27
N PRO A 193 -31.07 44.53 -0.43
CA PRO A 193 -30.13 43.60 -1.04
C PRO A 193 -29.78 42.43 -0.10
N LEU A 194 -30.71 41.47 0.01
CA LEU A 194 -30.59 40.26 0.82
C LEU A 194 -29.25 39.57 0.54
N ALA A 195 -28.46 39.43 1.59
CA ALA A 195 -27.25 38.63 1.58
C ALA A 195 -27.57 37.23 2.15
N PHE A 196 -26.85 36.22 1.68
CA PHE A 196 -27.08 34.84 2.09
C PHE A 196 -25.83 34.23 2.72
N LEU A 197 -26.05 33.20 3.53
CA LEU A 197 -25.04 32.34 4.10
C LEU A 197 -25.20 30.93 3.54
N GLU A 198 -24.07 30.26 3.35
CA GLU A 198 -24.03 28.83 3.08
C GLU A 198 -22.98 28.16 3.97
N ARG A 199 -23.15 26.86 4.26
CA ARG A 199 -22.13 26.11 4.99
C ARG A 199 -20.91 25.97 4.10
N ARG A 200 -19.74 26.36 4.60
CA ARG A 200 -18.49 26.22 3.85
C ARG A 200 -18.28 24.74 3.51
N PRO A 201 -18.13 24.37 2.23
CA PRO A 201 -17.81 23.01 1.86
C PRO A 201 -16.41 22.68 2.38
N ARG A 202 -16.23 21.47 2.86
CA ARG A 202 -14.94 21.00 3.36
C ARG A 202 -14.73 19.55 2.94
N GLN A 203 -13.53 19.25 2.47
CA GLN A 203 -13.09 17.87 2.24
C GLN A 203 -12.60 17.25 3.56
N ARG A 204 -12.88 15.97 3.75
CA ARG A 204 -12.33 15.20 4.87
C ARG A 204 -10.83 14.95 4.61
N PRO A 205 -9.96 15.06 5.63
CA PRO A 205 -8.57 14.66 5.49
C PRO A 205 -8.47 13.17 5.20
N LEU A 206 -7.46 12.77 4.45
CA LEU A 206 -7.11 11.37 4.21
C LEU A 206 -5.88 11.03 5.04
N ILE A 207 -5.97 9.99 5.86
CA ILE A 207 -4.83 9.41 6.57
C ILE A 207 -4.51 8.10 5.87
N VAL A 208 -3.25 7.92 5.45
CA VAL A 208 -2.79 6.68 4.82
C VAL A 208 -1.81 5.99 5.74
N LEU A 209 -2.07 4.73 6.08
CA LEU A 209 -1.17 3.86 6.82
C LEU A 209 -0.79 2.70 5.89
N ALA A 210 0.44 2.70 5.38
CA ALA A 210 0.91 1.72 4.42
C ALA A 210 1.96 0.77 4.99
N ASP A 211 1.72 -0.52 4.80
CA ASP A 211 2.67 -1.59 5.04
C ASP A 211 3.72 -1.62 3.92
N ILE A 212 4.99 -1.70 4.33
CA ILE A 212 6.16 -1.76 3.44
C ILE A 212 7.05 -2.96 3.78
N SER A 213 6.45 -4.03 4.33
CA SER A 213 7.12 -5.30 4.52
C SER A 213 7.45 -5.98 3.19
N GLY A 214 8.44 -6.88 3.20
CA GLY A 214 8.91 -7.56 1.99
C GLY A 214 7.84 -8.36 1.22
N SER A 215 6.72 -8.76 1.85
CA SER A 215 5.59 -9.39 1.13
C SER A 215 4.78 -8.39 0.31
N MET A 216 4.95 -7.09 0.56
CA MET A 216 4.22 -5.98 -0.04
C MET A 216 5.06 -5.18 -1.04
N ASP A 217 6.32 -5.54 -1.32
CA ASP A 217 7.28 -4.65 -2.02
C ASP A 217 6.71 -3.96 -3.27
N ARG A 218 6.25 -4.71 -4.29
CA ARG A 218 5.65 -4.14 -5.51
C ARG A 218 4.32 -3.42 -5.25
N TYR A 219 3.46 -3.99 -4.41
CA TYR A 219 2.19 -3.37 -4.04
C TYR A 219 2.41 -2.01 -3.38
N SER A 220 3.31 -1.95 -2.40
CA SER A 220 3.64 -0.76 -1.64
C SER A 220 4.26 0.32 -2.52
N GLU A 221 5.09 -0.05 -3.50
CA GLU A 221 5.65 0.87 -4.49
C GLU A 221 4.54 1.54 -5.32
N MET A 222 3.67 0.74 -5.95
CA MET A 222 2.56 1.25 -6.77
C MET A 222 1.57 2.09 -5.94
N LEU A 223 1.26 1.64 -4.73
CA LEU A 223 0.37 2.36 -3.82
C LEU A 223 0.96 3.67 -3.33
N LEU A 224 2.29 3.76 -3.16
CA LEU A 224 2.95 5.03 -2.85
C LEU A 224 2.91 6.01 -4.03
N HIS A 225 3.04 5.52 -5.28
CA HIS A 225 2.81 6.35 -6.48
C HIS A 225 1.38 6.91 -6.53
N PHE A 226 0.41 6.06 -6.25
CA PHE A 226 -0.99 6.46 -6.15
C PHE A 226 -1.23 7.52 -5.05
N VAL A 227 -0.68 7.31 -3.84
CA VAL A 227 -0.80 8.26 -2.73
C VAL A 227 -0.07 9.58 -3.02
N HIS A 228 1.06 9.53 -3.71
CA HIS A 228 1.78 10.72 -4.19
C HIS A 228 0.91 11.56 -5.13
N GLY A 229 0.27 10.92 -6.12
CA GLY A 229 -0.69 11.57 -7.01
C GLY A 229 -1.89 12.18 -6.29
N ALA A 230 -2.33 11.54 -5.20
CA ALA A 230 -3.42 12.02 -4.35
C ALA A 230 -3.05 13.28 -3.55
N GLN A 231 -1.79 13.46 -3.13
CA GLN A 231 -1.38 14.56 -2.25
C GLN A 231 -1.63 15.95 -2.83
N TYR A 232 -1.62 16.08 -4.16
CA TYR A 232 -1.86 17.35 -4.84
C TYR A 232 -3.34 17.65 -5.09
N ARG A 233 -4.18 16.63 -5.03
CA ARG A 233 -5.58 16.68 -5.49
C ARG A 233 -6.59 16.53 -4.35
N PHE A 234 -6.21 15.84 -3.27
CA PHE A 234 -6.94 15.84 -2.00
C PHE A 234 -6.57 17.05 -1.15
N GLY A 235 -7.53 17.55 -0.36
CA GLY A 235 -7.29 18.64 0.57
C GLY A 235 -6.12 18.40 1.54
N THR A 236 -6.30 17.56 2.55
CA THR A 236 -5.23 17.30 3.54
C THR A 236 -4.94 15.81 3.56
N VAL A 237 -3.77 15.40 3.08
CA VAL A 237 -3.32 14.00 3.08
C VAL A 237 -2.18 13.83 4.07
N GLU A 238 -2.28 12.82 4.92
CA GLU A 238 -1.30 12.47 5.94
C GLU A 238 -0.86 11.02 5.78
N SER A 239 0.32 10.82 5.20
CA SER A 239 0.84 9.50 4.85
C SER A 239 1.87 9.00 5.86
N PHE A 240 1.69 7.76 6.30
CA PHE A 240 2.58 7.03 7.18
C PHE A 240 2.88 5.66 6.58
N VAL A 241 4.08 5.18 6.81
CA VAL A 241 4.49 3.81 6.48
C VAL A 241 4.89 3.07 7.74
N PHE A 242 4.68 1.76 7.76
CA PHE A 242 5.09 0.90 8.85
C PHE A 242 5.63 -0.43 8.35
N ALA A 243 6.66 -0.91 9.05
CA ALA A 243 7.12 -2.31 9.04
C ALA A 243 7.33 -2.71 10.51
N THR A 244 8.53 -2.47 11.04
CA THR A 244 8.84 -2.59 12.48
C THR A 244 8.45 -1.35 13.29
N ARG A 245 8.38 -0.18 12.64
CA ARG A 245 8.03 1.10 13.27
C ARG A 245 7.22 1.99 12.35
N LEU A 246 6.37 2.82 12.94
CA LEU A 246 5.59 3.83 12.23
C LEU A 246 6.46 5.06 11.89
N THR A 247 6.52 5.42 10.61
CA THR A 247 7.23 6.60 10.11
C THR A 247 6.31 7.50 9.31
N ARG A 248 6.28 8.79 9.63
CA ARG A 248 5.52 9.79 8.85
C ARG A 248 6.32 10.19 7.60
N ILE A 249 5.71 10.05 6.42
CA ILE A 249 6.33 10.31 5.12
C ILE A 249 5.63 11.43 4.33
N THR A 250 4.62 12.09 4.92
CA THR A 250 3.85 13.16 4.28
C THR A 250 4.72 14.23 3.62
N ARG A 251 5.82 14.65 4.26
CA ARG A 251 6.70 15.70 3.74
C ARG A 251 7.52 15.23 2.54
N GLN A 252 7.90 13.95 2.51
CA GLN A 252 8.67 13.31 1.46
C GLN A 252 7.81 13.21 0.19
N LEU A 253 6.54 12.82 0.34
CA LEU A 253 5.58 12.68 -0.75
C LEU A 253 5.08 14.01 -1.34
N ARG A 254 5.26 15.15 -0.65
CA ARG A 254 4.85 16.48 -1.16
C ARG A 254 5.77 17.05 -2.24
N ARG A 255 6.79 16.30 -2.67
CA ARG A 255 7.75 16.71 -3.71
C ARG A 255 7.17 16.40 -5.09
N ARG A 256 7.41 17.28 -6.08
CA ARG A 256 6.76 17.16 -7.40
C ARG A 256 7.09 15.85 -8.13
N ASN A 257 8.34 15.40 -8.06
CA ASN A 257 8.78 14.17 -8.70
C ASN A 257 8.45 12.96 -7.79
N SER A 258 7.70 12.00 -8.36
CA SER A 258 7.26 10.77 -7.68
C SER A 258 8.42 9.83 -7.39
N THR A 259 9.26 9.54 -8.39
CA THR A 259 10.46 8.69 -8.28
C THR A 259 11.39 9.17 -7.17
N ASP A 260 11.67 10.48 -7.12
CA ASP A 260 12.50 11.08 -6.07
C ASP A 260 11.86 10.98 -4.67
N ALA A 261 10.53 11.13 -4.61
CA ALA A 261 9.79 11.03 -3.36
C ALA A 261 9.89 9.60 -2.81
N LEU A 262 9.66 8.58 -3.65
CA LEU A 262 9.75 7.18 -3.27
C LEU A 262 11.19 6.78 -2.89
N ALA A 263 12.19 7.18 -3.67
CA ALA A 263 13.60 6.93 -3.34
C ALA A 263 14.01 7.54 -1.99
N ARG A 264 13.35 8.62 -1.54
CA ARG A 264 13.56 9.21 -0.21
C ARG A 264 12.79 8.47 0.88
N VAL A 265 11.59 7.98 0.59
CA VAL A 265 10.84 7.11 1.50
C VAL A 265 11.67 5.86 1.78
N ALA A 266 12.18 5.20 0.74
CA ALA A 266 13.04 4.02 0.85
C ALA A 266 14.29 4.28 1.71
N ARG A 267 14.98 5.41 1.53
CA ARG A 267 16.13 5.78 2.38
C ARG A 267 15.77 6.12 3.83
N THR A 268 14.55 6.60 4.08
CA THR A 268 14.12 6.99 5.42
C THR A 268 13.77 5.75 6.26
N VAL A 269 13.23 4.72 5.62
CA VAL A 269 12.86 3.46 6.26
C VAL A 269 14.03 2.48 6.17
N ARG A 270 14.76 2.35 7.27
CA ARG A 270 15.97 1.50 7.34
C ARG A 270 15.67 0.01 7.59
N ASP A 271 14.42 -0.36 7.86
CA ASP A 271 14.05 -1.68 8.40
C ASP A 271 12.94 -2.34 7.54
N TRP A 272 13.28 -2.82 6.34
CA TRP A 272 12.33 -3.47 5.41
C TRP A 272 12.07 -4.95 5.75
N SER A 273 12.90 -5.57 6.59
CA SER A 273 12.96 -7.04 6.75
C SER A 273 12.56 -7.59 8.13
N GLY A 274 12.02 -6.76 9.02
CA GLY A 274 11.46 -7.24 10.30
C GLY A 274 9.94 -7.34 10.16
N GLY A 275 9.36 -8.49 10.48
CA GLY A 275 7.93 -8.77 10.31
C GLY A 275 6.98 -7.66 10.77
N THR A 276 5.77 -7.64 10.22
CA THR A 276 4.83 -6.54 10.45
C THR A 276 4.20 -6.63 11.83
N ARG A 277 4.23 -5.51 12.57
CA ARG A 277 3.55 -5.33 13.87
C ARG A 277 2.46 -4.28 13.76
N ILE A 278 1.36 -4.65 13.12
CA ILE A 278 0.27 -3.72 12.76
C ILE A 278 -0.33 -3.09 14.02
N GLY A 279 -0.61 -3.90 15.05
CA GLY A 279 -1.17 -3.41 16.31
C GLY A 279 -0.29 -2.36 16.99
N GLU A 280 1.03 -2.54 16.98
CA GLU A 280 1.99 -1.57 17.56
C GLU A 280 2.06 -0.29 16.73
N ALA A 281 2.06 -0.40 15.40
CA ALA A 281 2.09 0.74 14.49
C ALA A 281 0.84 1.62 14.64
N ILE A 282 -0.35 1.02 14.68
CA ILE A 282 -1.61 1.73 14.90
C ILE A 282 -1.65 2.31 16.32
N GLY A 283 -1.15 1.59 17.32
CA GLY A 283 -1.01 2.12 18.67
C GLY A 283 -0.11 3.36 18.73
N ALA A 284 1.03 3.35 18.03
CA ALA A 284 1.92 4.50 17.91
C ALA A 284 1.25 5.67 17.18
N PHE A 285 0.48 5.39 16.13
CA PHE A 285 -0.32 6.39 15.43
C PHE A 285 -1.36 7.04 16.35
N ASN A 286 -2.12 6.22 17.07
CA ASN A 286 -3.16 6.67 17.99
C ASN A 286 -2.60 7.59 19.09
N ARG A 287 -1.44 7.24 19.66
CA ARG A 287 -0.80 8.04 20.71
C ARG A 287 -0.22 9.35 20.20
N ASN A 288 0.50 9.30 19.09
CA ASN A 288 1.36 10.42 18.66
C ASN A 288 0.69 11.35 17.65
N TRP A 289 -0.22 10.82 16.82
CA TRP A 289 -0.69 11.51 15.61
C TRP A 289 -2.21 11.70 15.55
N SER A 290 -3.03 10.78 16.08
CA SER A 290 -4.51 10.84 15.93
C SER A 290 -5.11 12.21 16.23
N ARG A 291 -4.67 12.89 17.30
CA ARG A 291 -5.16 14.23 17.67
C ARG A 291 -4.59 15.35 16.78
N ARG A 292 -3.40 15.16 16.22
CA ARG A 292 -2.71 16.14 15.37
C ARG A 292 -3.26 16.14 13.95
N VAL A 293 -3.64 14.97 13.44
CA VAL A 293 -4.12 14.79 12.06
C VAL A 293 -5.62 14.46 11.95
N GLY A 294 -6.29 14.15 13.07
CA GLY A 294 -7.71 13.75 13.12
C GLY A 294 -8.73 14.89 13.08
N GLY A 295 -8.28 16.12 12.82
CA GLY A 295 -9.14 17.29 12.78
C GLY A 295 -10.24 17.16 11.71
N GLY A 296 -11.49 17.11 12.14
CA GLY A 296 -12.68 17.19 11.28
C GLY A 296 -13.00 15.91 10.50
N GLY A 297 -12.85 14.75 11.16
CA GLY A 297 -13.40 13.46 10.75
C GLY A 297 -12.72 12.91 9.50
N PRO A 298 -11.44 12.51 9.60
CA PRO A 298 -10.67 11.99 8.47
C PRO A 298 -11.19 10.63 8.00
N ILE A 299 -10.85 10.25 6.78
CA ILE A 299 -10.96 8.87 6.30
C ILE A 299 -9.57 8.25 6.48
N THR A 300 -9.49 7.04 7.04
CA THR A 300 -8.23 6.30 7.15
C THR A 300 -8.20 5.17 6.13
N LEU A 301 -7.16 5.17 5.32
CA LEU A 301 -6.83 4.11 4.39
C LEU A 301 -5.68 3.28 4.99
N ILE A 302 -5.94 2.01 5.28
CA ILE A 302 -4.95 1.04 5.71
C ILE A 302 -4.60 0.17 4.51
N ILE A 303 -3.32 0.05 4.20
CA ILE A 303 -2.80 -0.77 3.10
C ILE A 303 -1.92 -1.83 3.73
N SER A 304 -2.36 -3.08 3.72
CA SER A 304 -1.61 -4.22 4.28
C SER A 304 -2.25 -5.54 3.87
N ASP A 305 -1.42 -6.58 3.71
CA ASP A 305 -1.85 -7.97 3.53
C ASP A 305 -2.50 -8.58 4.80
N GLY A 306 -2.41 -7.89 5.94
CA GLY A 306 -3.03 -8.30 7.21
C GLY A 306 -2.24 -9.33 7.98
N TRP A 307 -0.99 -9.59 7.58
CA TRP A 307 -0.11 -10.52 8.27
C TRP A 307 0.56 -9.83 9.47
N ASP A 308 -0.07 -9.92 10.66
CA ASP A 308 0.47 -9.38 11.91
C ASP A 308 1.09 -10.50 12.75
N THR A 309 2.36 -10.32 13.13
CA THR A 309 3.08 -11.20 14.06
C THR A 309 2.88 -10.84 15.53
N GLY A 310 2.23 -9.70 15.80
CA GLY A 310 1.93 -9.20 17.15
C GLY A 310 0.70 -9.82 17.81
N ASP A 311 0.35 -9.28 18.98
CA ASP A 311 -0.83 -9.70 19.75
C ASP A 311 -2.14 -9.21 19.06
N PRO A 312 -3.02 -10.12 18.61
CA PRO A 312 -4.31 -9.74 18.00
C PRO A 312 -5.20 -8.90 18.93
N ARG A 313 -5.10 -9.07 20.25
CA ARG A 313 -5.87 -8.27 21.22
C ARG A 313 -5.42 -6.81 21.24
N LEU A 314 -4.12 -6.58 21.11
CA LEU A 314 -3.56 -5.23 20.95
C LEU A 314 -4.10 -4.60 19.67
N LEU A 315 -4.04 -5.32 18.55
CA LEU A 315 -4.54 -4.82 17.26
C LEU A 315 -6.03 -4.46 17.33
N ALA A 316 -6.89 -5.35 17.84
CA ALA A 316 -8.32 -5.07 18.01
C ALA A 316 -8.57 -3.82 18.86
N ARG A 317 -7.85 -3.66 19.98
CA ARG A 317 -7.99 -2.48 20.85
C ARG A 317 -7.59 -1.19 20.15
N GLU A 318 -6.47 -1.18 19.43
CA GLU A 318 -5.97 0.02 18.74
C GLU A 318 -6.81 0.35 17.51
N MET A 319 -7.31 -0.66 16.79
CA MET A 319 -8.30 -0.49 15.72
C MET A 319 -9.61 0.11 16.24
N GLY A 320 -10.13 -0.38 17.36
CA GLY A 320 -11.33 0.19 17.99
C GLY A 320 -11.15 1.63 18.48
N ARG A 321 -9.92 2.06 18.81
CA ARG A 321 -9.60 3.48 19.10
C ARG A 321 -9.54 4.29 17.81
N LEU A 322 -8.86 3.78 16.78
CA LEU A 322 -8.74 4.42 15.48
C LEU A 322 -10.14 4.66 14.88
N ALA A 323 -10.97 3.63 14.79
CA ALA A 323 -12.30 3.65 14.21
C ALA A 323 -13.28 4.61 14.92
N ARG A 324 -13.03 4.97 16.20
CA ARG A 324 -13.80 6.02 16.91
C ARG A 324 -13.29 7.44 16.65
N SER A 325 -12.03 7.57 16.25
CA SER A 325 -11.39 8.85 15.99
C SER A 325 -11.54 9.34 14.55
N VAL A 326 -11.94 8.44 13.64
CA VAL A 326 -12.05 8.70 12.21
C VAL A 326 -13.48 8.52 11.72
N HIS A 327 -13.78 9.06 10.54
CA HIS A 327 -15.10 8.94 9.95
C HIS A 327 -15.36 7.56 9.36
N LYS A 328 -14.33 7.02 8.69
CA LYS A 328 -14.37 5.74 7.98
C LYS A 328 -12.97 5.13 7.96
N VAL A 329 -12.90 3.81 8.11
CA VAL A 329 -11.69 2.99 7.97
C VAL A 329 -11.87 2.11 6.75
N ILE A 330 -11.03 2.31 5.74
CA ILE A 330 -10.98 1.50 4.52
C ILE A 330 -9.70 0.67 4.59
N TRP A 331 -9.82 -0.63 4.40
CA TRP A 331 -8.69 -1.54 4.33
C TRP A 331 -8.50 -2.02 2.90
N LEU A 332 -7.35 -1.69 2.30
CA LEU A 332 -6.89 -2.24 1.03
C LEU A 332 -5.99 -3.44 1.30
N ASN A 333 -6.42 -4.60 0.84
CA ASN A 333 -5.62 -5.80 0.87
C ASN A 333 -5.34 -6.27 -0.56
N PRO A 334 -4.07 -6.33 -1.01
CA PRO A 334 -3.75 -6.79 -2.35
C PRO A 334 -4.21 -8.23 -2.61
N LEU A 335 -4.19 -9.09 -1.59
CA LEU A 335 -4.59 -10.50 -1.70
C LEU A 335 -6.11 -10.72 -1.69
N ALA A 336 -6.90 -9.70 -1.36
CA ALA A 336 -8.36 -9.84 -1.27
C ALA A 336 -9.04 -10.03 -2.63
N GLY A 337 -8.34 -9.80 -3.74
CA GLY A 337 -8.84 -10.05 -5.10
C GLY A 337 -8.77 -11.52 -5.55
N HIS A 338 -8.05 -12.39 -4.82
CA HIS A 338 -7.88 -13.79 -5.24
C HIS A 338 -9.09 -14.67 -4.89
N VAL A 339 -9.46 -15.55 -5.81
CA VAL A 339 -10.55 -16.53 -5.63
C VAL A 339 -10.22 -17.44 -4.42
N GLY A 340 -11.12 -17.48 -3.44
CA GLY A 340 -10.96 -18.27 -2.22
C GLY A 340 -10.18 -17.56 -1.09
N TYR A 341 -9.84 -16.27 -1.26
CA TYR A 341 -9.28 -15.49 -0.16
C TYR A 341 -10.27 -15.43 1.02
N THR A 342 -9.81 -15.87 2.19
CA THR A 342 -10.51 -15.67 3.45
C THR A 342 -9.58 -14.97 4.42
N PRO A 343 -10.05 -13.94 5.16
CA PRO A 343 -9.24 -13.21 6.12
C PRO A 343 -8.99 -14.04 7.39
N GLN A 344 -8.33 -15.20 7.25
CA GLN A 344 -8.03 -16.13 8.34
C GLN A 344 -6.74 -15.76 9.09
N ALA A 345 -5.95 -14.82 8.57
CA ALA A 345 -4.82 -14.26 9.30
C ALA A 345 -5.31 -13.67 10.62
N ARG A 346 -4.77 -14.15 11.75
CA ARG A 346 -5.21 -13.78 13.10
C ARG A 346 -5.26 -12.25 13.32
N GLY A 347 -4.34 -11.51 12.69
CA GLY A 347 -4.32 -10.05 12.69
C GLY A 347 -5.52 -9.44 11.96
N MET A 348 -5.71 -9.81 10.69
CA MET A 348 -6.85 -9.34 9.89
C MET A 348 -8.18 -9.61 10.59
N ALA A 349 -8.41 -10.85 11.06
CA ALA A 349 -9.64 -11.23 11.76
C ALA A 349 -9.94 -10.34 13.00
N ALA A 350 -8.89 -9.92 13.72
CA ALA A 350 -9.03 -9.02 14.87
C ALA A 350 -9.31 -7.55 14.49
N ALA A 351 -8.89 -7.13 13.28
CA ALA A 351 -9.13 -5.79 12.76
C ALA A 351 -10.50 -5.64 12.08
N MET A 352 -11.01 -6.71 11.45
CA MET A 352 -12.24 -6.70 10.64
C MET A 352 -13.46 -6.03 11.28
N PRO A 353 -13.78 -6.24 12.58
CA PRO A 353 -14.94 -5.59 13.20
C PRO A 353 -14.91 -4.05 13.22
N PHE A 354 -13.73 -3.46 12.93
CA PHE A 354 -13.49 -2.02 12.94
C PHE A 354 -13.22 -1.44 11.55
N VAL A 355 -13.21 -2.28 10.52
CA VAL A 355 -13.06 -1.91 9.11
C VAL A 355 -14.46 -1.67 8.53
N ASP A 356 -14.67 -0.51 7.92
CA ASP A 356 -15.96 -0.16 7.32
C ASP A 356 -16.08 -0.70 5.88
N ASP A 357 -14.99 -0.70 5.10
CA ASP A 357 -14.93 -1.38 3.80
C ASP A 357 -13.59 -2.08 3.63
N LEU A 358 -13.64 -3.35 3.20
CA LEU A 358 -12.49 -4.12 2.74
C LEU A 358 -12.51 -4.13 1.22
N LEU A 359 -11.43 -3.67 0.61
CA LEU A 359 -11.27 -3.61 -0.84
C LEU A 359 -10.04 -4.39 -1.26
N ALA A 360 -10.09 -4.98 -2.46
CA ALA A 360 -8.90 -5.43 -3.14
C ALA A 360 -8.01 -4.21 -3.45
N GLY A 361 -6.68 -4.42 -3.51
CA GLY A 361 -5.71 -3.36 -3.80
C GLY A 361 -4.55 -3.84 -4.66
N GLY A 362 -4.78 -4.91 -5.43
CA GLY A 362 -3.74 -5.59 -6.19
C GLY A 362 -3.57 -5.06 -7.61
N THR A 363 -4.54 -4.31 -8.13
CA THR A 363 -4.54 -3.81 -9.52
C THR A 363 -4.89 -2.32 -9.60
N ALA A 364 -4.61 -1.69 -10.74
CA ALA A 364 -4.96 -0.28 -10.96
C ALA A 364 -6.48 -0.07 -11.03
N ARG A 365 -7.25 -1.07 -11.49
CA ARG A 365 -8.71 -1.04 -11.44
C ARG A 365 -9.24 -0.94 -10.01
N ASN A 366 -8.68 -1.72 -9.09
CA ASN A 366 -9.11 -1.63 -7.68
C ASN A 366 -8.89 -0.23 -7.08
N LEU A 367 -7.87 0.48 -7.55
CA LEU A 367 -7.59 1.85 -7.13
C LEU A 367 -8.56 2.86 -7.73
N VAL A 368 -9.10 2.59 -8.92
CA VAL A 368 -10.24 3.34 -9.46
C VAL A 368 -11.50 3.12 -8.60
N ASP A 369 -11.80 1.88 -8.22
CA ASP A 369 -12.93 1.57 -7.35
C ASP A 369 -12.81 2.30 -5.99
N LEU A 370 -11.58 2.36 -5.44
CA LEU A 370 -11.30 3.15 -4.25
C LEU A 370 -11.57 4.64 -4.47
N ILE A 371 -11.15 5.20 -5.61
CA ILE A 371 -11.41 6.61 -5.95
C ILE A 371 -12.91 6.85 -5.93
N GLU A 372 -13.70 6.02 -6.60
CA GLU A 372 -15.16 6.15 -6.65
C GLU A 372 -15.80 6.04 -5.26
N LEU A 373 -15.31 5.12 -4.42
CA LEU A 373 -15.73 5.01 -3.02
C LEU A 373 -15.42 6.30 -2.23
N LEU A 374 -14.23 6.87 -2.39
CA LEU A 374 -13.85 8.12 -1.73
C LEU A 374 -14.63 9.34 -2.24
N GLN A 375 -15.09 9.29 -3.50
CA GLN A 375 -15.95 10.32 -4.10
C GLN A 375 -17.42 10.21 -3.66
N SER A 376 -17.88 9.02 -3.25
CA SER A 376 -19.24 8.78 -2.74
C SER A 376 -19.34 8.80 -1.21
N ALA A 377 -18.22 8.67 -0.49
CA ALA A 377 -18.13 8.59 0.97
C ALA A 377 -18.57 9.87 1.74
N SER A 378 -19.07 10.93 1.09
CA SER A 378 -19.76 12.03 1.79
C SER A 378 -21.16 11.64 2.29
N VAL A 379 -21.78 10.59 1.73
CA VAL A 379 -23.23 10.38 1.84
C VAL A 379 -23.62 9.31 2.87
N GLY A 380 -22.82 8.27 3.09
CA GLY A 380 -23.17 7.15 3.96
C GLY A 380 -22.44 7.15 5.32
N ARG A 381 -23.18 7.13 6.42
CA ARG A 381 -22.64 6.71 7.73
C ARG A 381 -22.58 5.18 7.73
N ARG A 382 -21.50 4.58 8.27
CA ARG A 382 -21.24 3.13 8.46
C ARG A 382 -22.32 2.21 7.88
N SER A 383 -22.08 1.67 6.69
CA SER A 383 -22.76 0.42 6.32
C SER A 383 -22.16 -0.66 7.21
N ALA A 384 -22.97 -1.29 8.04
CA ALA A 384 -22.55 -2.51 8.70
C ALA A 384 -22.29 -3.54 7.60
N ALA A 385 -21.03 -3.92 7.40
CA ALA A 385 -20.69 -4.99 6.47
C ALA A 385 -21.49 -6.24 6.86
N SER A 386 -22.41 -6.65 5.99
CA SER A 386 -22.98 -7.99 6.01
C SER A 386 -21.88 -8.95 5.58
N LEU A 387 -21.63 -9.93 6.45
CA LEU A 387 -20.63 -11.00 6.39
C LEU A 387 -20.49 -11.67 5.02
#